data_AF-A0A8R1IHH6-F1
#
_entry.id   AF-A0A8R1IHH6-F1
#
_cell.length_a   1.000
_cell.length_b   1.000
_cell.length_c   1.000
_cell.angle_alpha   90.00
_cell.angle_beta   90.00
_cell.angle_gamma   90.00
#
_symmetry.space_group_name_H-M   'P 1'
#
loop_
_entity.id
_entity.type
_entity.pdbx_description
1 polymer ?
#
loop_
_entity_poly.entity_id
_entity_poly.type
_entity_poly.pdbx_seq_one_letter_code
_entity_poly.pdbx_strand_id
1 'polypeptide(L)'
;MVGLTFTGKTPLVFIDRNVKINSEVYQNTVLMDNLFPWATQHFAGRPCILQRDWEPSHGSKSTIFAVLDAHFSGYLDKNLWPASSLDLNPMDFFVWGMLEGEIAGKVFATESVG
;
A
#
# COMPACT_ATOMS: atom_id res chain seq x y z
N MET A 1 5.68 -0.28 -1.94
CA MET A 1 4.21 -0.43 -1.81
C MET A 1 3.62 -0.74 -3.16
N VAL A 2 2.64 -1.64 -3.21
CA VAL A 2 1.81 -1.91 -4.38
C VAL A 2 0.38 -2.16 -3.91
N GLY A 3 -0.59 -1.75 -4.71
CA GLY A 3 -2.01 -2.03 -4.52
C GLY A 3 -2.55 -2.82 -5.71
N LEU A 4 -3.50 -3.71 -5.45
CA LEU A 4 -4.18 -4.50 -6.46
C LEU A 4 -5.70 -4.38 -6.26
N THR A 5 -6.41 -4.42 -7.36
CA THR A 5 -7.86 -4.52 -7.44
C THR A 5 -8.18 -5.60 -8.48
N PHE A 6 -9.43 -6.04 -8.55
CA PHE A 6 -9.84 -6.97 -9.61
C PHE A 6 -9.58 -6.43 -11.03
N THR A 7 -9.57 -5.11 -11.22
CA THR A 7 -9.49 -4.46 -12.54
C THR A 7 -8.15 -3.77 -12.83
N GLY A 8 -7.18 -3.83 -11.91
CA GLY A 8 -5.91 -3.14 -12.11
C GLY A 8 -4.99 -3.15 -10.90
N LYS A 9 -3.76 -2.68 -11.10
CA LYS A 9 -2.72 -2.53 -10.08
C LYS A 9 -2.16 -1.12 -10.06
N THR A 10 -1.72 -0.66 -8.90
CA THR A 10 -0.93 0.57 -8.80
C THR A 10 0.45 0.35 -9.40
N PRO A 11 1.16 1.43 -9.79
CA PRO A 11 2.61 1.38 -9.94
C PRO A 11 3.29 0.86 -8.66
N LEU A 12 4.46 0.25 -8.81
CA LEU A 12 5.28 -0.16 -7.67
C LEU A 12 6.02 1.06 -7.13
N VAL A 13 5.72 1.43 -5.89
CA VAL A 13 6.37 2.55 -5.20
C VAL A 13 7.55 2.00 -4.39
N PHE A 14 8.76 2.43 -4.75
CA PHE A 14 9.97 2.12 -4.00
C PHE A 14 10.21 3.18 -2.93
N ILE A 15 10.61 2.73 -1.74
CA ILE A 15 11.03 3.59 -0.64
C ILE A 15 12.54 3.47 -0.53
N ASP A 16 13.23 4.60 -0.40
CA ASP A 16 14.67 4.64 -0.34
C ASP A 16 15.23 3.80 0.81
N ARG A 17 16.41 3.23 0.57
CA ARG A 17 17.09 2.41 1.57
C ARG A 17 17.33 3.22 2.85
N ASN A 18 17.11 2.58 3.99
CA ASN A 18 17.23 3.16 5.35
C ASN A 18 16.15 4.19 5.73
N VAL A 19 15.18 4.48 4.87
CA VAL A 19 14.00 5.26 5.28
C VAL A 19 13.11 4.37 6.13
N LYS A 20 12.89 4.75 7.39
CA LYS A 20 11.88 4.11 8.24
C LYS A 20 10.51 4.61 7.81
N ILE A 21 9.63 3.70 7.42
CA ILE A 21 8.23 4.03 7.13
C ILE A 21 7.54 4.33 8.47
N ASN A 22 7.43 5.62 8.79
CA ASN A 22 6.60 6.11 9.87
C ASN A 22 5.25 6.57 9.31
N SER A 23 4.35 7.06 10.18
CA SER A 23 3.03 7.54 9.75
C SER A 23 3.11 8.63 8.68
N GLU A 24 4.07 9.56 8.77
CA GLU A 24 4.21 10.67 7.82
C GLU A 24 4.63 10.20 6.43
N VAL A 25 5.67 9.36 6.34
CA VAL A 25 6.11 8.75 5.08
C VAL A 25 4.98 7.93 4.47
N TYR A 26 4.26 7.19 5.31
CA TYR A 26 3.12 6.41 4.84
C TYR A 26 1.97 7.29 4.32
N GLN A 27 1.62 8.35 5.03
CA GLN A 27 0.55 9.27 4.63
C GLN A 27 0.91 10.00 3.34
N ASN A 28 2.07 10.65 3.30
CA ASN A 28 2.44 11.49 2.16
C ASN A 28 2.80 10.64 0.95
N THR A 29 3.83 9.80 1.08
CA THR A 29 4.37 9.07 -0.06
C THR A 29 3.45 7.92 -0.49
N VAL A 30 2.97 7.11 0.44
CA VAL A 30 2.18 5.91 0.07
C VAL A 30 0.74 6.27 -0.26
N LEU A 31 0.04 6.99 0.63
CA LEU A 31 -1.38 7.29 0.44
C LEU A 31 -1.61 8.46 -0.52
N MET A 32 -1.04 9.63 -0.24
CA MET A 32 -1.43 10.88 -0.92
C MET A 32 -0.76 11.08 -2.27
N ASP A 33 0.53 10.77 -2.40
CA ASP A 33 1.26 11.00 -3.65
C ASP A 33 1.00 9.89 -4.69
N ASN A 34 0.68 8.68 -4.22
CA ASN A 34 0.60 7.50 -5.09
C ASN A 34 -0.78 6.84 -5.10
N LEU A 35 -1.27 6.37 -3.96
CA LEU A 35 -2.49 5.56 -3.94
C LEU A 35 -3.75 6.37 -4.26
N PHE A 36 -3.91 7.55 -3.67
CA PHE A 36 -5.10 8.38 -3.81
C PHE A 36 -5.30 8.87 -5.25
N PRO A 37 -4.30 9.48 -5.93
CA PRO A 37 -4.45 9.90 -7.32
C PRO A 37 -4.77 8.73 -8.25
N TRP A 38 -4.09 7.59 -8.04
CA TRP A 38 -4.37 6.38 -8.80
C TRP A 38 -5.80 5.88 -8.58
N ALA A 39 -6.26 5.81 -7.33
CA ALA A 39 -7.61 5.35 -7.00
C ALA A 39 -8.68 6.29 -7.57
N THR A 40 -8.50 7.60 -7.43
CA THR A 40 -9.42 8.60 -8.00
C THR A 40 -9.56 8.44 -9.51
N GLN A 41 -8.45 8.25 -10.22
CA GLN A 41 -8.45 8.04 -11.67
C GLN A 41 -9.05 6.69 -12.04
N HIS A 42 -8.58 5.60 -11.42
CA HIS A 42 -8.94 4.22 -11.77
C HIS A 42 -10.41 3.92 -11.50
N PHE A 43 -10.93 4.39 -10.37
CA PHE A 43 -12.33 4.19 -10.02
C PHE A 43 -13.26 5.26 -10.60
N ALA A 44 -12.72 6.35 -11.16
CA ALA A 44 -13.47 7.49 -11.70
C ALA A 44 -14.48 8.04 -10.66
N GLY A 45 -14.04 8.18 -9.42
CA GLY A 45 -14.86 8.64 -8.30
C GLY A 45 -15.87 7.62 -7.74
N ARG A 46 -15.91 6.39 -8.27
CA ARG A 46 -16.73 5.33 -7.66
C ARG A 46 -16.15 4.92 -6.30
N PRO A 47 -17.01 4.56 -5.32
CA PRO A 47 -16.53 4.08 -4.02
C PRO A 47 -15.66 2.83 -4.16
N CYS A 48 -14.56 2.82 -3.42
CA CYS A 48 -13.73 1.65 -3.17
C CYS A 48 -13.47 1.48 -1.66
N ILE A 49 -13.20 0.24 -1.24
CA ILE A 49 -12.78 -0.06 0.14
C ILE A 49 -11.30 -0.37 0.14
N LEU A 50 -10.54 0.39 0.92
CA LEU A 50 -9.11 0.14 1.12
C LEU A 50 -8.89 -0.96 2.16
N GLN A 51 -8.29 -2.07 1.74
CA GLN A 51 -7.75 -3.09 2.63
C GLN A 51 -6.26 -2.82 2.87
N ARG A 52 -5.83 -2.99 4.12
CA ARG A 52 -4.45 -2.83 4.60
C ARG A 52 -4.32 -3.48 5.97
N ASP A 53 -3.09 -3.79 6.37
CA ASP A 53 -2.82 -4.17 7.75
C ASP A 53 -2.92 -2.96 8.71
N TRP A 54 -2.86 -3.25 10.01
CA TRP A 54 -2.94 -2.27 11.10
C TRP A 54 -1.59 -2.09 11.83
N GLU A 55 -0.47 -2.19 11.11
CA GLU A 55 0.86 -1.83 11.64
C GLU A 55 0.83 -0.41 12.26
N PRO A 56 1.63 -0.11 13.31
CA PRO A 56 1.57 1.17 14.01
C PRO A 56 1.51 2.44 13.14
N SER A 57 2.30 2.54 12.07
CA SER A 57 2.27 3.69 11.15
C SER A 57 0.95 3.75 10.38
N HIS A 58 0.43 2.57 10.04
CA HIS A 58 -0.79 2.40 9.29
C HIS A 58 -2.02 2.75 10.13
N GLY A 59 -2.12 2.18 11.33
CA GLY A 59 -3.24 2.37 12.26
C GLY A 59 -3.18 3.64 13.10
N SER A 60 -2.21 4.53 12.86
CA SER A 60 -2.05 5.74 13.68
C SER A 60 -3.24 6.69 13.51
N LYS A 61 -3.61 7.38 14.60
CA LYS A 61 -4.74 8.32 14.61
C LYS A 61 -4.64 9.37 13.50
N SER A 62 -3.44 9.89 13.23
CA SER A 62 -3.24 10.85 12.15
C SER A 62 -3.52 10.23 10.78
N THR A 63 -3.08 8.99 10.54
CA THR A 63 -3.37 8.30 9.26
C THR A 63 -4.87 8.11 9.07
N ILE A 64 -5.58 7.72 10.12
CA ILE A 64 -7.03 7.51 10.06
C ILE A 64 -7.76 8.83 9.82
N PHE A 65 -7.60 9.80 10.73
CA PHE A 65 -8.41 11.03 10.69
C PHE A 65 -7.97 12.02 9.61
N ALA A 66 -6.67 12.20 9.40
CA ALA A 66 -6.18 13.22 8.48
C ALA A 66 -6.17 12.76 7.02
N VAL A 67 -6.12 11.43 6.78
CA VAL A 67 -6.02 10.90 5.42
C VAL A 67 -7.20 10.02 5.05
N LEU A 68 -7.47 8.94 5.80
CA LEU A 68 -8.50 7.99 5.38
C LEU A 68 -9.90 8.60 5.41
N ASP A 69 -10.31 9.15 6.55
CA ASP A 69 -11.65 9.71 6.73
C ASP A 69 -11.90 10.94 5.83
N ALA A 70 -10.82 11.64 5.43
CA ALA A 70 -10.90 12.85 4.61
C ALA A 70 -10.94 12.56 3.09
N HIS A 71 -10.29 11.50 2.62
CA HIS A 71 -10.03 11.30 1.19
C HIS A 71 -10.56 9.98 0.62
N PHE A 72 -10.70 8.94 1.43
CA PHE A 72 -11.11 7.62 0.95
C PHE A 72 -12.59 7.37 1.24
N SER A 73 -13.28 6.71 0.30
CA SER A 73 -14.70 6.35 0.47
C SER A 73 -14.95 5.26 1.52
N GLY A 74 -13.90 4.55 1.94
CA GLY A 74 -13.97 3.55 3.00
C GLY A 74 -12.69 2.71 3.10
N TYR A 75 -12.52 2.06 4.25
CA TYR A 75 -11.40 1.16 4.55
C TYR A 75 -11.85 0.06 5.51
N LEU A 76 -11.13 -1.06 5.53
CA LEU A 76 -11.38 -2.14 6.48
C LEU A 76 -10.86 -1.78 7.88
N ASP A 77 -11.79 -1.61 8.82
CA ASP A 77 -11.48 -1.36 10.23
C ASP A 77 -10.69 -2.50 10.88
N LYS A 78 -9.94 -2.19 11.94
CA LYS A 78 -9.13 -3.17 12.70
C LYS A 78 -9.93 -4.33 13.27
N ASN A 79 -11.22 -4.14 13.52
CA ASN A 79 -12.09 -5.19 14.03
C ASN A 79 -12.60 -6.12 12.91
N LEU A 80 -12.54 -5.66 11.66
CA LEU A 80 -12.92 -6.45 10.48
C LEU A 80 -11.72 -7.16 9.86
N TRP A 81 -10.51 -6.61 10.01
CA TRP A 81 -9.27 -7.23 9.55
C TRP A 81 -8.53 -7.92 10.71
N PRO A 82 -8.49 -9.27 10.76
CA PRO A 82 -7.80 -9.98 11.82
C PRO A 82 -6.29 -9.70 11.81
N ALA A 83 -5.73 -9.51 13.01
CA ALA A 83 -4.30 -9.31 13.18
C ALA A 83 -3.52 -10.56 12.76
N SER A 84 -2.35 -10.35 12.13
CA SER A 84 -1.43 -11.43 11.69
C SER A 84 -2.00 -12.41 10.65
N SER A 85 -3.03 -12.01 9.90
CA SER A 85 -3.64 -12.83 8.84
C SER A 85 -3.06 -12.55 7.46
N LEU A 86 -1.79 -12.92 7.27
CA LEU A 86 -1.10 -12.81 5.99
C LEU A 86 -1.75 -13.68 4.90
N ASP A 87 -2.36 -14.80 5.29
CA ASP A 87 -3.08 -15.73 4.42
C ASP A 87 -4.33 -15.11 3.79
N LEU A 88 -4.93 -14.12 4.46
CA LEU A 88 -6.12 -13.42 3.95
C LEU A 88 -5.77 -12.25 3.03
N ASN A 89 -4.50 -11.81 3.00
CA ASN A 89 -4.06 -10.72 2.14
C ASN A 89 -3.60 -11.26 0.79
N PRO A 90 -4.29 -10.97 -0.33
CA PRO A 90 -3.85 -11.44 -1.65
C PRO A 90 -2.41 -11.04 -2.00
N MET A 91 -1.95 -9.91 -1.46
CA MET A 91 -0.58 -9.45 -1.62
C MET A 91 0.43 -10.41 -0.98
N ASP A 92 0.22 -10.78 0.28
CA ASP A 92 1.14 -11.62 1.05
C ASP A 92 0.99 -13.11 0.68
N PHE A 93 -0.24 -13.56 0.42
CA PHE A 93 -0.51 -14.94 0.06
C PHE A 93 0.05 -15.33 -1.32
N PHE A 94 0.05 -14.41 -2.30
CA PHE A 94 0.35 -14.77 -3.68
C PHE A 94 1.30 -13.80 -4.40
N VAL A 95 0.98 -12.50 -4.42
CA VAL A 95 1.67 -11.54 -5.31
C VAL A 95 3.16 -11.44 -4.98
N TRP A 96 3.53 -11.38 -3.70
CA TRP A 96 4.93 -11.29 -3.30
C TRP A 96 5.73 -12.54 -3.63
N GLY A 97 5.17 -13.74 -3.42
CA GLY A 97 5.84 -14.99 -3.78
C GLY A 97 6.04 -15.14 -5.29
N MET A 98 5.05 -14.72 -6.10
CA MET A 98 5.18 -14.69 -7.55
C MET A 98 6.27 -13.71 -8.00
N LEU A 99 6.31 -12.51 -7.43
CA LEU A 99 7.33 -11.51 -7.74
C LEU A 99 8.73 -12.02 -7.37
N GLU A 100 8.88 -12.65 -6.20
CA GLU A 100 10.14 -13.24 -5.75
C GLU A 100 10.62 -14.33 -6.71
N GLY A 101 9.73 -15.22 -7.16
CA GLY A 101 10.05 -16.24 -8.16
C GLY A 101 10.52 -15.66 -9.49
N GLU A 102 9.91 -14.57 -9.94
CA GLU A 102 10.28 -13.88 -11.18
C GLU A 102 11.64 -13.17 -11.11
N ILE A 103 12.05 -12.69 -9.93
CA ILE A 103 13.34 -12.01 -9.75
C ILE A 103 14.44 -12.95 -9.28
N ALA A 104 14.10 -14.17 -8.86
CA ALA A 104 15.05 -15.17 -8.40
C ALA A 104 16.13 -15.42 -9.47
N GLY A 105 17.40 -15.38 -9.05
CA GLY A 105 18.55 -15.59 -9.92
C GLY A 105 18.91 -14.41 -10.84
N LYS A 106 18.18 -13.28 -10.78
CA LYS A 106 18.54 -12.06 -11.50
C LYS A 106 19.48 -11.20 -10.65
N VAL A 107 20.45 -10.55 -11.31
CA VAL A 107 21.38 -9.60 -10.68
C VAL A 107 20.98 -8.19 -11.10
N PHE A 108 20.80 -7.32 -10.12
CA PHE A 108 20.45 -5.92 -10.34
C PHE A 108 21.62 -5.03 -9.92
N ALA A 109 21.98 -4.06 -10.77
CA ALA A 109 22.94 -3.03 -10.42
C ALA A 109 22.22 -1.87 -9.71
N THR A 110 22.85 -1.29 -8.70
CA THR A 110 22.36 -0.08 -8.05
C THR A 110 22.79 1.12 -8.88
N GLU A 111 21.84 1.90 -9.39
CA GLU A 111 22.15 3.21 -9.95
C GLU A 111 22.29 4.21 -8.81
N SER A 112 23.44 4.85 -8.70
CA SER A 112 23.63 6.00 -7.81
C SER A 112 23.01 7.22 -8.47
N VAL A 113 21.90 7.71 -7.91
CA VAL A 113 21.34 9.01 -8.29
C VAL A 113 22.32 10.08 -7.79
N GLY A 114 22.98 10.75 -8.75
CA GLY A 114 23.93 11.84 -8.48
C GLY A 114 23.27 13.16 -8.16
#